data_AF-A0A6F9CZ15-F1
#
_entry.id   AF-A0A6F9CZ15-F1
#
_cell.length_a   1.000
_cell.length_b   1.000
_cell.length_c   1.000
_cell.angle_alpha   90.00
_cell.angle_beta   90.00
_cell.angle_gamma   90.00
#
_symmetry.space_group_name_H-M   'P 1'
#
loop_
_entity.id
_entity.type
_entity.pdbx_description
1 polymer ?
#
loop_
_entity_poly.entity_id
_entity_poly.type
_entity_poly.pdbx_seq_one_letter_code
_entity_poly.pdbx_strand_id
1 'polypeptide(L)'
;MTEVCSLLCQEAKIMVVPCPSVQPIEEALEDCTRNVVPIMLYALNQDALTAEQVADLSKVKETLPFPIFFIRIPATPPDASPEPSRRLEKEREKSPLYKQLLSLGFLSTPVGNCSCGAPSQTPSLATKPQSVLGEAFERLQRLLVAFTRQVLQYQHVEAANLLNGVHCRCLDLFIKQAFDMQRDLQITPRRLEYTREKEGELFTSLMAIANRKQEEMKEMIVETLNSMKEQLLEDAANLEFTDIIVATNGEPVTSKDIKSCIHQIQELIVVRLNQAVANKLISSVDYLRESFVGTMERCLNSLEKSNMESSVHNVTSNHLKQILNAAYHVEVTFHSGSSVTRLVWEQIKQIIQRITFVNPPAITPEWKRNVAQDAIESLSAAKLAKSICSQFRTRLNSSHDAFAASLRQLEEGHTGRLERTEDLWLRKPKLGRELGRGQYGVVYLCESWGGRYPCALKSVVPPDDKHWNDLALEFHYT
;
A
#
# COMPACT_ATOMS: atom_id res chain seq x y z
N MET A 1 48.67 -37.64 -26.41
CA MET A 1 48.11 -36.32 -26.80
C MET A 1 47.00 -36.48 -27.84
N THR A 2 47.21 -37.28 -28.89
CA THR A 2 46.28 -37.49 -30.01
C THR A 2 44.92 -38.09 -29.62
N GLU A 3 44.84 -39.01 -28.66
CA GLU A 3 43.55 -39.61 -28.21
C GLU A 3 42.78 -38.75 -27.20
N VAL A 4 43.46 -37.98 -26.35
CA VAL A 4 42.79 -37.06 -25.40
C VAL A 4 42.26 -35.82 -26.14
N CYS A 5 42.99 -35.36 -27.15
CA CYS A 5 42.51 -34.32 -28.06
C CYS A 5 41.34 -34.81 -28.92
N SER A 6 41.31 -36.07 -29.40
CA SER A 6 40.22 -36.52 -30.28
C SER A 6 38.85 -36.62 -29.59
N LEU A 7 38.80 -36.97 -28.30
CA LEU A 7 37.54 -37.02 -27.53
C LEU A 7 37.04 -35.63 -27.10
N LEU A 8 37.94 -34.68 -26.80
CA LEU A 8 37.56 -33.30 -26.46
C LEU A 8 37.09 -32.51 -27.69
N CYS A 9 37.63 -32.78 -28.89
CA CYS A 9 37.36 -31.99 -30.09
C CYS A 9 35.94 -32.10 -30.68
N GLN A 10 35.08 -33.03 -30.23
CA GLN A 10 33.71 -33.13 -30.75
C GLN A 10 32.71 -32.18 -30.05
N GLU A 11 32.95 -31.82 -28.78
CA GLU A 11 32.05 -30.96 -27.99
C GLU A 11 32.75 -29.78 -27.28
N ALA A 12 34.09 -29.72 -27.33
CA ALA A 12 34.86 -28.61 -26.77
C ALA A 12 35.46 -27.73 -27.88
N LYS A 13 35.35 -26.41 -27.68
CA LYS A 13 36.07 -25.42 -28.50
C LYS A 13 37.43 -25.16 -27.86
N ILE A 14 38.51 -25.53 -28.55
CA ILE A 14 39.86 -25.15 -28.14
C ILE A 14 40.13 -23.75 -28.66
N MET A 15 40.34 -22.80 -27.75
CA MET A 15 40.69 -21.42 -28.09
C MET A 15 42.08 -21.11 -27.57
N VAL A 16 42.91 -20.57 -28.45
CA VAL A 16 44.25 -20.09 -28.11
C VAL A 16 44.15 -18.57 -28.08
N VAL A 17 44.40 -17.98 -26.92
CA VAL A 17 44.40 -16.53 -26.75
C VAL A 17 45.46 -15.93 -27.68
N PRO A 18 45.12 -14.99 -28.58
CA PRO A 18 46.09 -14.36 -29.46
C PRO A 18 47.18 -13.63 -28.66
N CYS A 19 48.33 -13.39 -29.29
CA CYS A 19 49.38 -12.57 -28.69
C CYS A 19 48.80 -11.18 -28.33
N PRO A 20 49.21 -10.55 -27.22
CA PRO A 20 48.75 -9.21 -26.84
C PRO A 20 48.97 -8.14 -27.93
N SER A 21 49.93 -8.37 -28.84
CA SER A 21 50.17 -7.50 -30.01
C SER A 21 49.12 -7.63 -31.13
N VAL A 22 48.31 -8.68 -31.11
CA VAL A 22 47.26 -8.99 -32.09
C VAL A 22 45.89 -8.61 -31.56
N GLN A 23 45.59 -8.96 -30.30
CA GLN A 23 44.33 -8.64 -29.63
C GLN A 23 44.62 -8.38 -28.14
N PRO A 24 44.07 -7.31 -27.54
CA PRO A 24 44.14 -7.11 -26.10
C PRO A 24 43.55 -8.30 -25.36
N ILE A 25 44.17 -8.66 -24.23
CA ILE A 25 43.80 -9.85 -23.47
C ILE A 25 42.33 -9.81 -23.01
N GLU A 26 41.82 -8.63 -22.66
CA GLU A 26 40.44 -8.44 -22.20
C GLU A 26 39.42 -8.82 -23.29
N GLU A 27 39.64 -8.37 -24.53
CA GLU A 27 38.78 -8.67 -25.68
C GLU A 27 38.85 -10.17 -26.03
N ALA A 28 40.05 -10.75 -25.99
CA ALA A 28 40.23 -12.18 -26.22
C ALA A 28 39.52 -13.04 -25.15
N LEU A 29 39.52 -12.61 -23.88
CA LEU A 29 38.82 -13.30 -22.79
C LEU A 29 37.29 -13.20 -22.92
N GLU A 30 36.77 -12.06 -23.39
CA GLU A 30 35.34 -11.90 -23.65
C GLU A 30 34.87 -12.87 -24.75
N ASP A 31 35.60 -12.94 -25.86
CA ASP A 31 35.31 -13.88 -26.95
C ASP A 31 35.37 -15.33 -26.46
N CYS A 32 36.34 -15.65 -25.60
CA CYS A 32 36.52 -17.00 -25.05
C CYS A 32 35.41 -17.44 -24.08
N THR A 33 34.62 -16.51 -23.55
CA THR A 33 33.58 -16.81 -22.55
C THR A 33 32.16 -16.67 -23.08
N ARG A 34 32.00 -16.23 -24.34
CA ARG A 34 30.69 -16.08 -24.97
C ARG A 34 30.01 -17.45 -25.15
N ASN A 35 28.98 -17.70 -24.34
CA ASN A 35 28.13 -18.90 -24.36
C ASN A 35 28.87 -20.23 -24.08
N VAL A 36 30.04 -20.19 -23.44
CA VAL A 36 30.83 -21.40 -23.11
C VAL A 36 31.39 -21.26 -21.70
N VAL A 37 31.44 -22.37 -20.95
CA VAL A 37 32.16 -22.44 -19.68
C VAL A 37 33.64 -22.76 -19.97
N PRO A 38 34.58 -21.83 -19.73
CA PRO A 38 35.97 -22.04 -20.08
C PRO A 38 36.68 -22.98 -19.10
N ILE A 39 37.58 -23.81 -19.63
CA ILE A 39 38.63 -24.49 -18.86
C ILE A 39 39.94 -23.80 -19.19
N MET A 40 40.49 -23.07 -18.23
CA MET A 40 41.67 -22.24 -18.48
C MET A 40 42.94 -23.05 -18.33
N LEU A 41 43.76 -23.06 -19.38
CA LEU A 41 45.09 -23.63 -19.39
C LEU A 41 46.10 -22.51 -19.63
N TYR A 42 47.16 -22.46 -18.81
CA TYR A 42 48.25 -21.52 -19.01
C TYR A 42 49.56 -22.30 -19.11
N ALA A 43 50.12 -22.36 -20.32
CA ALA A 43 51.35 -23.10 -20.59
C ALA A 43 52.56 -22.17 -20.62
N LEU A 44 53.64 -22.57 -19.97
CA LEU A 44 54.90 -21.85 -19.98
C LEU A 44 56.09 -22.82 -20.10
N ASN A 45 57.17 -22.36 -20.72
CA ASN A 45 58.42 -23.11 -20.88
C ASN A 45 59.56 -22.60 -19.96
N GLN A 46 59.24 -21.70 -19.03
CA GLN A 46 60.18 -21.03 -18.14
C GLN A 46 60.01 -21.50 -16.68
N ASP A 47 61.03 -21.24 -15.87
CA ASP A 47 61.07 -21.62 -14.44
C ASP A 47 60.43 -20.57 -13.52
N ALA A 48 60.07 -19.41 -14.07
CA ALA A 48 59.38 -18.30 -13.42
C ALA A 48 58.60 -17.49 -14.47
N LEU A 49 57.57 -16.77 -14.03
CA LEU A 49 56.82 -15.81 -14.82
C LEU A 49 57.58 -14.48 -14.94
N THR A 50 57.57 -13.90 -16.13
CA THR A 50 58.04 -12.53 -16.38
C THR A 50 57.06 -11.49 -15.83
N ALA A 51 57.51 -10.24 -15.67
CA ALA A 51 56.66 -9.15 -15.18
C ALA A 51 55.42 -8.90 -16.07
N GLU A 52 55.58 -9.03 -17.38
CA GLU A 52 54.50 -8.91 -18.37
C GLU A 52 53.46 -10.02 -18.19
N GLN A 53 53.90 -11.27 -18.09
CA GLN A 53 53.02 -12.42 -17.83
C GLN A 53 52.28 -12.32 -16.50
N VAL A 54 52.92 -11.75 -15.47
CA VAL A 54 52.26 -11.49 -14.18
C VAL A 54 51.17 -10.43 -14.34
N ALA A 55 51.41 -9.37 -15.11
CA ALA A 55 50.41 -8.35 -15.39
C ALA A 55 49.20 -8.93 -16.15
N ASP A 56 49.45 -9.76 -17.17
CA ASP A 56 48.40 -10.44 -17.93
C ASP A 56 47.58 -11.41 -17.07
N LEU A 57 48.25 -12.24 -16.27
CA LEU A 57 47.57 -13.17 -15.37
C LEU A 57 46.75 -12.44 -14.29
N SER A 58 47.20 -11.25 -13.87
CA SER A 58 46.44 -10.41 -12.93
C SER A 58 45.15 -9.93 -13.58
N LYS A 59 45.19 -9.47 -14.84
CA LYS A 59 44.00 -9.10 -15.61
C LYS A 59 43.05 -10.28 -15.82
N VAL A 60 43.58 -11.46 -16.13
CA VAL A 60 42.77 -12.69 -16.24
C VAL A 60 42.02 -12.98 -14.94
N LYS A 61 42.71 -12.88 -13.79
CA LYS A 61 42.14 -13.13 -12.46
C LYS A 61 41.05 -12.12 -12.09
N GLU A 62 41.19 -10.87 -12.50
CA GLU A 62 40.20 -9.82 -12.29
C GLU A 62 38.98 -9.98 -13.20
N THR A 63 39.20 -10.43 -14.43
CA THR A 63 38.15 -10.55 -15.46
C THR A 63 37.34 -11.83 -15.29
N LEU A 64 37.98 -12.94 -14.93
CA LEU A 64 37.38 -14.27 -14.97
C LEU A 64 37.40 -14.98 -13.60
N PRO A 65 36.25 -15.48 -13.11
CA PRO A 65 36.16 -16.17 -11.82
C PRO A 65 36.57 -17.65 -11.88
N PHE A 66 37.30 -18.06 -12.92
CA PHE A 66 37.67 -19.46 -13.18
C PHE A 66 39.10 -19.77 -12.72
N PRO A 67 39.35 -20.96 -12.15
CA PRO A 67 40.70 -21.38 -11.82
C PRO A 67 41.51 -21.69 -13.08
N ILE A 68 42.84 -21.59 -12.97
CA ILE A 68 43.77 -21.81 -14.08
C ILE A 68 44.57 -23.10 -13.85
N PHE A 69 44.67 -23.94 -14.87
CA PHE A 69 45.63 -25.05 -14.88
C PHE A 69 46.95 -24.55 -15.48
N PHE A 70 47.97 -24.37 -14.65
CA PHE A 70 49.31 -24.02 -15.10
C PHE A 70 50.07 -25.27 -15.56
N ILE A 71 50.68 -25.21 -16.74
CA ILE A 71 51.45 -26.30 -17.35
C ILE A 71 52.88 -25.82 -17.56
N ARG A 72 53.85 -26.47 -16.93
CA ARG A 72 55.27 -26.25 -17.24
C ARG A 72 55.72 -27.23 -18.32
N ILE A 73 56.07 -26.72 -19.48
CA ILE A 73 56.58 -27.49 -20.62
C ILE A 73 58.10 -27.63 -20.47
N PRO A 74 58.67 -28.84 -20.56
CA PRO A 74 60.13 -29.03 -20.53
C PRO A 74 60.82 -28.28 -21.69
N ALA A 75 61.92 -27.56 -21.40
CA ALA A 75 62.65 -26.78 -22.41
C ALA A 75 63.47 -27.63 -23.40
N THR A 76 63.76 -28.89 -23.07
CA THR A 76 64.47 -29.86 -23.91
C THR A 76 63.73 -31.21 -23.88
N PRO A 77 63.69 -31.97 -24.99
CA PRO A 77 63.21 -33.35 -24.97
C PRO A 77 64.03 -34.16 -23.96
N PRO A 78 63.44 -35.17 -23.29
CA PRO A 78 64.16 -35.95 -22.30
C PRO A 78 65.31 -36.70 -22.98
N ASP A 79 66.56 -36.25 -22.75
CA ASP A 79 67.74 -37.01 -23.11
C ASP A 79 67.68 -38.37 -22.41
N ALA A 80 67.91 -39.43 -23.18
CA ALA A 80 67.95 -40.81 -22.71
C ALA A 80 69.22 -41.06 -21.89
N SER A 81 69.27 -40.56 -20.66
CA SER A 81 70.22 -41.05 -19.66
C SER A 81 69.58 -41.09 -18.26
N PRO A 82 69.61 -42.24 -17.56
CA PRO A 82 69.06 -42.36 -16.21
C PRO A 82 70.19 -42.38 -15.17
N GLU A 83 70.32 -41.33 -14.36
CA GLU A 83 70.86 -41.47 -13.01
C GLU A 83 69.72 -41.30 -11.98
N PRO A 84 69.28 -42.38 -11.31
CA PRO A 84 68.10 -42.37 -10.44
C PRO A 84 68.26 -41.59 -9.13
N SER A 85 69.50 -41.40 -8.67
CA SER A 85 69.81 -40.97 -7.31
C SER A 85 69.66 -39.46 -7.07
N ARG A 86 69.69 -38.62 -8.11
CA ARG A 86 69.48 -37.15 -7.96
C ARG A 86 68.05 -36.67 -8.19
N ARG A 87 67.14 -37.52 -8.69
CA ARG A 87 65.74 -37.11 -8.96
C ARG A 87 64.87 -37.07 -7.70
N LEU A 88 65.08 -37.98 -6.74
CA LEU A 88 64.25 -38.04 -5.53
C LEU A 88 64.47 -36.85 -4.56
N GLU A 89 65.66 -36.27 -4.51
CA GLU A 89 65.91 -35.09 -3.65
C GLU A 89 65.36 -33.80 -4.26
N LYS A 90 65.36 -33.67 -5.59
CA LYS A 90 64.83 -32.50 -6.32
C LYS A 90 63.29 -32.44 -6.35
N GLU A 91 62.60 -33.57 -6.16
CA GLU A 91 61.13 -33.61 -6.11
C GLU A 91 60.53 -33.06 -4.80
N ARG A 92 61.33 -32.90 -3.74
CA ARG A 92 60.85 -32.36 -2.44
C ARG A 92 60.87 -30.84 -2.37
N GLU A 93 61.72 -30.17 -3.15
CA GLU A 93 61.78 -28.72 -3.15
C GLU A 93 60.74 -28.12 -4.09
N LYS A 94 59.86 -27.27 -3.55
CA LYS A 94 58.89 -26.49 -4.33
C LYS A 94 59.61 -25.65 -5.38
N SER A 95 59.23 -25.79 -6.64
CA SER A 95 59.82 -25.05 -7.76
C SER A 95 59.71 -23.52 -7.58
N PRO A 96 60.63 -22.73 -8.19
CA PRO A 96 60.52 -21.28 -8.16
C PRO A 96 59.17 -20.79 -8.69
N LEU A 97 58.69 -21.39 -9.78
CA LEU A 97 57.36 -21.16 -10.34
C LEU A 97 56.23 -21.44 -9.33
N TYR A 98 56.28 -22.57 -8.61
CA TYR A 98 55.29 -22.88 -7.58
C TYR A 98 55.25 -21.81 -6.49
N LYS A 99 56.42 -21.38 -6.00
CA LYS A 99 56.52 -20.34 -4.96
C LYS A 99 55.95 -19.01 -5.46
N GLN A 100 56.23 -18.64 -6.71
CA GLN A 100 55.74 -17.42 -7.33
C GLN A 100 54.21 -17.45 -7.54
N LEU A 101 53.64 -18.56 -8.05
CA LEU A 101 52.20 -18.69 -8.23
C LEU A 101 51.44 -18.71 -6.89
N LEU A 102 52.06 -19.25 -5.83
CA LEU A 102 51.54 -19.18 -4.47
C LEU A 102 51.55 -17.73 -3.96
N SER A 103 52.64 -16.98 -4.14
CA SER A 103 52.71 -15.57 -3.69
C SER A 103 51.75 -14.66 -4.44
N LEU A 104 51.46 -14.96 -5.71
CA LEU A 104 50.44 -14.26 -6.52
C LEU A 104 49.00 -14.69 -6.20
N GLY A 105 48.82 -15.64 -5.27
CA GLY A 105 47.52 -16.13 -4.83
C GLY A 105 46.75 -16.88 -5.93
N PHE A 106 47.45 -17.51 -6.87
CA PHE A 106 46.83 -18.45 -7.81
C PHE A 106 46.70 -19.83 -7.18
N LEU A 107 47.75 -20.29 -6.49
CA LEU A 107 47.74 -21.55 -5.75
C LEU A 107 47.36 -21.31 -4.29
N SER A 108 46.81 -22.32 -3.62
CA SER A 108 46.63 -22.31 -2.16
C SER A 108 47.63 -23.27 -1.51
N THR A 109 47.98 -22.98 -0.26
CA THR A 109 48.82 -23.87 0.54
C THR A 109 48.08 -25.20 0.75
N PRO A 110 48.67 -26.36 0.41
CA PRO A 110 47.98 -27.63 0.56
C PRO A 110 47.77 -27.90 2.06
N VAL A 111 46.53 -27.77 2.53
CA VAL A 111 46.13 -28.28 3.83
C VAL A 111 45.94 -29.79 3.66
N GLY A 112 47.03 -30.55 3.87
CA GLY A 112 46.99 -32.01 3.97
C GLY A 112 46.90 -32.80 2.65
N ASN A 113 47.88 -32.64 1.74
CA ASN A 113 48.03 -33.52 0.56
C ASN A 113 49.33 -34.35 0.55
N CYS A 114 49.19 -35.60 0.07
CA CYS A 114 50.23 -36.62 -0.10
C CYS A 114 51.32 -36.20 -1.10
N SER A 115 52.54 -36.75 -0.92
CA SER A 115 53.77 -36.46 -1.70
C SER A 115 53.68 -36.73 -3.20
N CYS A 116 52.61 -37.37 -3.68
CA CYS A 116 52.36 -37.48 -5.11
C CYS A 116 51.60 -36.26 -5.67
N GLY A 117 51.08 -35.30 -4.91
CA GLY A 117 50.36 -34.16 -5.48
C GLY A 117 49.03 -34.51 -6.17
N ALA A 118 48.49 -35.71 -5.93
CA ALA A 118 47.08 -35.98 -6.14
C ALA A 118 46.30 -35.44 -4.93
N PRO A 119 45.11 -34.83 -5.11
CA PRO A 119 44.27 -34.44 -3.99
C PRO A 119 43.90 -35.70 -3.18
N SER A 120 44.31 -35.76 -1.91
CA SER A 120 44.06 -36.93 -1.03
C SER A 120 42.69 -36.93 -0.39
N GLN A 121 41.83 -35.99 -0.76
CA GLN A 121 40.42 -36.00 -0.38
C GLN A 121 39.61 -35.94 -1.66
N THR A 122 38.63 -36.83 -1.81
CA THR A 122 37.53 -36.64 -2.74
C THR A 122 36.99 -35.23 -2.51
N PRO A 123 37.16 -34.28 -3.44
CA PRO A 123 36.71 -32.92 -3.22
C PRO A 123 35.20 -32.97 -2.97
N SER A 124 34.77 -32.42 -1.84
CA SER A 124 33.36 -32.15 -1.59
C SER A 124 32.82 -31.34 -2.78
N LEU A 125 31.67 -31.75 -3.33
CA LEU A 125 31.02 -31.08 -4.46
C LEU A 125 30.77 -29.58 -4.23
N ALA A 126 30.83 -29.11 -2.98
CA ALA A 126 30.59 -27.73 -2.58
C ALA A 126 31.85 -26.85 -2.53
N THR A 127 33.06 -27.40 -2.68
CA THR A 127 34.29 -26.59 -2.55
C THR A 127 34.70 -25.98 -3.89
N LYS A 128 34.82 -24.64 -3.93
CA LYS A 128 35.26 -23.89 -5.12
C LYS A 128 36.58 -24.44 -5.65
N PRO A 129 36.69 -24.79 -6.96
CA PRO A 129 37.91 -25.32 -7.54
C PRO A 129 39.02 -24.26 -7.51
N GLN A 130 40.25 -24.71 -7.28
CA GLN A 130 41.43 -23.85 -7.18
C GLN A 130 42.36 -24.07 -8.38
N SER A 131 43.19 -23.08 -8.69
CA SER A 131 44.21 -23.21 -9.73
C SER A 131 45.26 -24.26 -9.31
N VAL A 132 45.81 -24.96 -10.30
CA VAL A 132 46.76 -26.06 -10.08
C VAL A 132 47.99 -25.90 -10.97
N LEU A 133 49.14 -26.43 -10.54
CA LEU A 133 50.37 -26.45 -11.33
C LEU A 133 50.75 -27.91 -11.66
N GLY A 134 50.86 -28.21 -12.95
CA GLY A 134 51.37 -29.49 -13.46
C GLY A 134 52.79 -29.35 -14.01
N GLU A 135 53.78 -29.83 -13.25
CA GLU A 135 55.21 -29.81 -13.66
C GLU A 135 55.70 -31.15 -14.20
N ALA A 136 55.07 -32.26 -13.79
CA ALA A 136 55.41 -33.60 -14.27
C ALA A 136 54.58 -33.95 -15.51
N PHE A 137 55.18 -33.82 -16.70
CA PHE A 137 54.48 -34.04 -17.97
C PHE A 137 53.84 -35.43 -18.07
N GLU A 138 54.51 -36.48 -17.56
CA GLU A 138 53.98 -37.86 -17.50
C GLU A 138 52.66 -38.00 -16.73
N ARG A 139 52.37 -37.04 -15.84
CA ARG A 139 51.20 -37.04 -14.96
C ARG A 139 50.17 -36.00 -15.35
N LEU A 140 50.44 -35.22 -16.40
CA LEU A 140 49.63 -34.11 -16.86
C LEU A 140 48.22 -34.55 -17.21
N GLN A 141 48.06 -35.65 -17.94
CA GLN A 141 46.73 -36.16 -18.33
C GLN A 141 45.85 -36.45 -17.10
N ARG A 142 46.40 -37.12 -16.08
CA ARG A 142 45.65 -37.44 -14.85
C ARG A 142 45.24 -36.18 -14.10
N LEU A 143 46.14 -35.20 -14.00
CA LEU A 143 45.87 -33.92 -13.32
C LEU A 143 44.83 -33.09 -14.09
N LEU A 144 44.97 -33.00 -15.42
CA LEU A 144 44.07 -32.24 -16.28
C LEU A 144 42.64 -32.79 -16.25
N VAL A 145 42.48 -34.11 -16.33
CA VAL A 145 41.16 -34.76 -16.25
C VAL A 145 40.52 -34.51 -14.89
N ALA A 146 41.28 -34.62 -13.80
CA ALA A 146 40.76 -34.36 -12.46
C ALA A 146 40.34 -32.90 -12.28
N PHE A 147 41.18 -31.95 -12.71
CA PHE A 147 40.90 -30.53 -12.66
C PHE A 147 39.65 -30.16 -13.48
N THR A 148 39.60 -30.62 -14.74
CA THR A 148 38.47 -30.35 -15.65
C THR A 148 37.16 -30.86 -15.05
N ARG A 149 37.17 -32.10 -14.52
CA ARG A 149 36.00 -32.67 -13.85
C ARG A 149 35.55 -31.82 -12.67
N GLN A 150 36.48 -31.38 -11.82
CA GLN A 150 36.16 -30.57 -10.64
C GLN A 150 35.55 -29.22 -11.03
N VAL A 151 36.12 -28.55 -12.04
CA VAL A 151 35.60 -27.26 -12.54
C VAL A 151 34.19 -27.43 -13.08
N LEU A 152 33.97 -28.40 -13.97
CA LEU A 152 32.65 -28.62 -14.57
C LEU A 152 31.59 -29.03 -13.55
N GLN A 153 31.94 -29.90 -12.59
CA GLN A 153 31.02 -30.31 -11.52
C GLN A 153 30.61 -29.13 -10.64
N TYR A 154 31.56 -28.30 -10.24
CA TYR A 154 31.27 -27.11 -9.46
C TYR A 154 30.35 -26.13 -10.21
N GLN A 155 30.64 -25.86 -11.49
CA GLN A 155 29.81 -24.98 -12.32
C GLN A 155 28.39 -25.52 -12.49
N HIS A 156 28.24 -26.85 -12.62
CA HIS A 156 26.92 -27.47 -12.70
C HIS A 156 26.13 -27.31 -11.40
N VAL A 157 26.76 -27.50 -10.24
CA VAL A 157 26.14 -27.28 -8.93
C VAL A 157 25.74 -25.83 -8.74
N GLU A 158 26.62 -24.88 -9.07
CA GLU A 158 26.33 -23.44 -8.97
C GLU A 158 25.16 -23.03 -9.88
N ALA A 159 25.13 -23.50 -11.12
CA ALA A 159 24.03 -23.26 -12.04
C ALA A 159 22.70 -23.82 -11.52
N ALA A 160 22.72 -25.05 -10.98
CA ALA A 160 21.54 -25.68 -10.38
C ALA A 160 21.04 -24.91 -9.14
N ASN A 161 21.95 -24.43 -8.29
CA ASN A 161 21.61 -23.61 -7.12
C ASN A 161 20.99 -22.27 -7.51
N LEU A 162 21.56 -21.59 -8.51
CA LEU A 162 21.02 -20.34 -9.05
C LEU A 162 19.61 -20.55 -9.61
N LEU A 163 19.41 -21.62 -10.40
CA LEU A 163 18.11 -21.98 -10.96
C LEU A 163 17.09 -22.30 -9.85
N ASN A 164 17.49 -23.06 -8.83
CA ASN A 164 16.65 -23.32 -7.67
C ASN A 164 16.25 -22.02 -6.96
N GLY A 165 17.20 -21.09 -6.76
CA GLY A 165 16.91 -19.79 -6.17
C GLY A 165 15.90 -18.97 -7.00
N VAL A 166 16.00 -19.00 -8.34
CA VAL A 166 15.00 -18.40 -9.23
C VAL A 166 13.64 -19.07 -9.05
N HIS A 167 13.59 -20.40 -9.06
CA HIS A 167 12.36 -21.16 -8.88
C HIS A 167 11.66 -20.86 -7.54
N CYS A 168 12.41 -20.83 -6.42
CA CYS A 168 11.88 -20.47 -5.12
C CYS A 168 11.25 -19.07 -5.13
N ARG A 169 11.95 -18.07 -5.69
CA ARG A 169 11.41 -16.71 -5.80
C ARG A 169 10.14 -16.65 -6.64
N CYS A 170 10.09 -17.37 -7.76
CA CYS A 170 8.88 -17.44 -8.59
C CYS A 170 7.71 -18.06 -7.79
N LEU A 171 7.95 -19.15 -7.07
CA LEU A 171 6.94 -19.78 -6.23
C LEU A 171 6.44 -18.84 -5.13
N ASP A 172 7.35 -18.13 -4.44
CA ASP A 172 6.97 -17.14 -3.42
C ASP A 172 6.09 -16.03 -3.99
N LEU A 173 6.39 -15.54 -5.19
CA LEU A 173 5.57 -14.55 -5.87
C LEU A 173 4.18 -15.10 -6.17
N PHE A 174 4.07 -16.32 -6.70
CA PHE A 174 2.78 -16.96 -6.96
C PHE A 174 1.97 -17.16 -5.67
N ILE A 175 2.61 -17.62 -4.60
CA ILE A 175 1.97 -17.85 -3.30
C ILE A 175 1.46 -16.53 -2.72
N LYS A 176 2.29 -15.48 -2.69
CA LYS A 176 1.89 -14.16 -2.19
C LYS A 176 0.75 -13.58 -3.00
N GLN A 177 0.82 -13.66 -4.34
CA GLN A 177 -0.26 -13.19 -5.22
C GLN A 177 -1.57 -13.94 -4.97
N ALA A 178 -1.51 -15.26 -4.74
CA ALA A 178 -2.68 -16.06 -4.42
C ALA A 178 -3.31 -15.65 -3.08
N PHE A 179 -2.48 -15.42 -2.04
CA PHE A 179 -2.97 -14.92 -0.74
C PHE A 179 -3.56 -13.52 -0.84
N ASP A 180 -2.94 -12.60 -1.59
CA ASP A 180 -3.47 -11.26 -1.82
C ASP A 180 -4.83 -11.32 -2.50
N MET A 181 -4.94 -12.14 -3.54
CA MET A 181 -6.19 -12.35 -4.27
C MET A 181 -7.27 -13.02 -3.40
N GLN A 182 -6.89 -13.94 -2.51
CA GLN A 182 -7.82 -14.52 -1.55
C GLN A 182 -8.37 -13.47 -0.57
N ARG A 183 -7.48 -12.64 -0.01
CA ARG A 183 -7.90 -11.56 0.89
C ARG A 183 -8.80 -10.56 0.17
N ASP A 184 -8.49 -10.24 -1.09
CA ASP A 184 -9.34 -9.41 -1.92
C ASP A 184 -10.72 -10.04 -2.13
N LEU A 185 -10.83 -11.34 -2.38
CA LEU A 185 -12.11 -12.00 -2.60
C LEU A 185 -12.97 -12.17 -1.32
N GLN A 186 -12.36 -12.38 -0.15
CA GLN A 186 -13.10 -12.75 1.06
C GLN A 186 -13.10 -11.68 2.15
N ILE A 187 -11.98 -10.99 2.37
CA ILE A 187 -11.82 -10.05 3.47
C ILE A 187 -12.31 -8.67 3.06
N THR A 188 -11.94 -8.20 1.87
CA THR A 188 -12.30 -6.86 1.41
C THR A 188 -13.82 -6.63 1.37
N PRO A 189 -14.67 -7.53 0.82
CA PRO A 189 -16.11 -7.35 0.83
C PRO A 189 -16.71 -7.26 2.25
N ARG A 190 -16.26 -8.14 3.16
CA ARG A 190 -16.70 -8.12 4.57
C ARG A 190 -16.32 -6.82 5.28
N ARG A 191 -15.14 -6.26 4.96
CA ARG A 191 -14.72 -4.96 5.51
C ARG A 191 -15.57 -3.82 5.00
N LEU A 192 -15.91 -3.81 3.70
CA LEU A 192 -16.79 -2.78 3.12
C LEU A 192 -18.19 -2.86 3.73
N GLU A 193 -18.72 -4.06 3.94
CA GLU A 193 -20.01 -4.29 4.61
C GLU A 193 -19.98 -3.83 6.07
N TYR A 194 -18.95 -4.19 6.83
CA TYR A 194 -18.78 -3.73 8.20
C TYR A 194 -18.67 -2.20 8.30
N THR A 195 -17.92 -1.57 7.39
CA THR A 195 -17.81 -0.11 7.32
C THR A 195 -19.17 0.54 7.04
N ARG A 196 -19.97 -0.03 6.13
CA ARG A 196 -21.34 0.43 5.86
C ARG A 196 -22.22 0.33 7.10
N GLU A 197 -22.19 -0.80 7.80
CA GLU A 197 -22.98 -1.01 9.00
C GLU A 197 -22.63 0.02 10.09
N LYS A 198 -21.32 0.23 10.33
CA LYS A 198 -20.85 1.18 11.35
C LYS A 198 -21.16 2.63 11.02
N GLU A 199 -21.11 3.01 9.74
CA GLU A 199 -21.55 4.34 9.34
C GLU A 199 -23.07 4.51 9.48
N GLY A 200 -23.87 3.50 9.15
CA GLY A 200 -25.32 3.53 9.32
C GLY A 200 -25.76 3.64 10.80
N GLU A 201 -25.08 2.93 11.70
CA GLU A 201 -25.25 3.05 13.15
C GLU A 201 -24.96 4.49 13.61
N LEU A 202 -23.84 5.06 13.14
CA LEU A 202 -23.43 6.42 13.46
C LEU A 202 -24.45 7.46 12.97
N PHE A 203 -24.87 7.36 11.71
CA PHE A 203 -25.86 8.24 11.11
C PHE A 203 -27.17 8.24 11.91
N THR A 204 -27.65 7.05 12.28
CA THR A 204 -28.89 6.88 13.07
C THR A 204 -28.76 7.53 14.45
N SER A 205 -27.62 7.34 15.13
CA SER A 205 -27.34 7.95 16.43
C SER A 205 -27.31 9.48 16.36
N LEU A 206 -26.61 10.05 15.37
CA LEU A 206 -26.52 11.50 15.18
C LEU A 206 -27.87 12.11 14.82
N MET A 207 -28.68 11.42 14.01
CA MET A 207 -30.03 11.85 13.67
C MET A 207 -30.94 11.88 14.91
N ALA A 208 -30.83 10.89 15.80
CA ALA A 208 -31.56 10.87 17.06
C ALA A 208 -31.16 12.04 17.98
N ILE A 209 -29.85 12.34 18.09
CA ILE A 209 -29.35 13.50 18.84
C ILE A 209 -29.91 14.81 18.27
N ALA A 210 -29.87 14.99 16.95
CA ALA A 210 -30.40 16.18 16.29
C ALA A 210 -31.92 16.37 16.52
N ASN A 211 -32.69 15.28 16.49
CA ASN A 211 -34.13 15.30 16.77
C ASN A 211 -34.42 15.65 18.24
N ARG A 212 -33.70 15.05 19.19
CA ARG A 212 -33.84 15.40 20.61
C ARG A 212 -33.53 16.87 20.86
N LYS A 213 -32.44 17.37 20.27
CA LYS A 213 -32.02 18.77 20.42
C LYS A 213 -32.98 19.76 19.76
N GLN A 214 -33.75 19.33 18.76
CA GLN A 214 -34.85 20.13 18.20
C GLN A 214 -35.92 20.46 19.25
N GLU A 215 -36.34 19.46 20.03
CA GLU A 215 -37.35 19.67 21.08
C GLU A 215 -36.79 20.53 22.22
N GLU A 216 -35.54 20.29 22.64
CA GLU A 216 -34.89 21.15 23.65
C GLU A 216 -34.78 22.61 23.19
N MET A 217 -34.45 22.86 21.91
CA MET A 217 -34.44 24.22 21.35
C MET A 217 -35.84 24.83 21.30
N LYS A 218 -36.87 24.04 20.95
CA LYS A 218 -38.26 24.51 20.95
C LYS A 218 -38.70 24.95 22.34
N GLU A 219 -38.40 24.17 23.37
CA GLU A 219 -38.70 24.51 24.77
C GLU A 219 -38.00 25.81 25.19
N MET A 220 -36.70 25.94 24.88
CA MET A 220 -35.94 27.16 25.17
C MET A 220 -36.50 28.40 24.46
N ILE A 221 -36.99 28.27 23.23
CA ILE A 221 -37.67 29.36 22.52
C ILE A 221 -38.98 29.71 23.25
N VAL A 222 -39.82 28.73 23.58
CA VAL A 222 -41.11 28.96 24.29
C VAL A 222 -40.87 29.66 25.63
N GLU A 223 -39.92 29.18 26.43
CA GLU A 223 -39.60 29.76 27.73
C GLU A 223 -39.11 31.21 27.59
N THR A 224 -38.29 31.48 26.57
CA THR A 224 -37.82 32.82 26.26
C THR A 224 -38.99 33.72 25.88
N LEU A 225 -39.86 33.32 24.95
CA LEU A 225 -41.03 34.11 24.55
C LEU A 225 -41.94 34.46 25.73
N ASN A 226 -42.22 33.49 26.60
CA ASN A 226 -43.05 33.70 27.79
C ASN A 226 -42.40 34.70 28.76
N SER A 227 -41.08 34.64 28.95
CA SER A 227 -40.37 35.54 29.86
C SER A 227 -40.35 37.01 29.42
N MET A 228 -40.41 37.27 28.11
CA MET A 228 -40.37 38.64 27.56
C MET A 228 -41.73 39.18 27.18
N LYS A 229 -42.79 38.37 27.23
CA LYS A 229 -44.11 38.73 26.72
C LYS A 229 -44.56 40.09 27.26
N GLU A 230 -44.60 40.27 28.59
CA GLU A 230 -45.11 41.52 29.17
C GLU A 230 -44.23 42.72 28.88
N GLN A 231 -42.91 42.54 28.83
CA GLN A 231 -41.99 43.63 28.51
C GLN A 231 -42.14 44.08 27.05
N LEU A 232 -42.36 43.14 26.12
CA LEU A 232 -42.63 43.47 24.72
C LEU A 232 -43.97 44.17 24.54
N LEU A 233 -45.00 43.78 25.29
CA LEU A 233 -46.30 44.46 25.27
C LEU A 233 -46.19 45.88 25.82
N GLU A 234 -45.41 46.09 26.87
CA GLU A 234 -45.16 47.41 27.45
C GLU A 234 -44.34 48.31 26.51
N ASP A 235 -43.26 47.77 25.93
CA ASP A 235 -42.46 48.47 24.92
C ASP A 235 -43.31 48.87 23.70
N ALA A 236 -44.23 48.00 23.26
CA ALA A 236 -45.16 48.31 22.17
C ALA A 236 -46.18 49.39 22.55
N ALA A 237 -46.72 49.38 23.77
CA ALA A 237 -47.65 50.41 24.26
C ALA A 237 -47.00 51.81 24.24
N ASN A 238 -45.73 51.87 24.66
CA ASN A 238 -44.94 53.09 24.78
C ASN A 238 -44.23 53.49 23.49
N LEU A 239 -44.37 52.72 22.40
CA LEU A 239 -43.70 52.99 21.13
C LEU A 239 -44.17 54.32 20.53
N GLU A 240 -43.25 55.26 20.34
CA GLU A 240 -43.48 56.48 19.58
C GLU A 240 -43.23 56.19 18.09
N PHE A 241 -44.23 56.46 17.24
CA PHE A 241 -44.10 56.23 15.81
C PHE A 241 -43.28 57.34 15.17
N THR A 242 -42.28 56.96 14.38
CA THR A 242 -41.56 57.87 13.51
C THR A 242 -42.33 58.08 12.20
N ASP A 243 -42.27 59.30 11.65
CA ASP A 243 -42.84 59.66 10.34
C ASP A 243 -44.38 59.61 10.21
N ILE A 244 -45.11 59.61 11.32
CA ILE A 244 -46.59 59.63 11.35
C ILE A 244 -47.08 60.75 12.27
N ILE A 245 -47.78 61.74 11.71
CA ILE A 245 -48.46 62.78 12.51
C ILE A 245 -49.81 62.21 12.94
N VAL A 246 -49.84 61.57 14.12
CA VAL A 246 -51.10 61.17 14.74
C VAL A 246 -51.79 62.43 15.26
N ALA A 247 -52.82 62.91 14.57
CA ALA A 247 -53.59 64.06 15.02
C ALA A 247 -54.25 63.74 16.37
N THR A 248 -53.95 64.53 17.41
CA THR A 248 -54.46 64.38 18.78
C THR A 248 -55.98 64.57 18.90
N ASN A 249 -56.67 64.93 17.83
CA ASN A 249 -58.03 65.47 17.83
C ASN A 249 -59.07 64.59 17.09
N GLY A 250 -59.02 63.27 17.25
CA GLY A 250 -60.14 62.38 16.87
C GLY A 250 -60.43 62.24 15.36
N GLU A 251 -59.54 62.72 14.48
CA GLU A 251 -59.60 62.48 13.03
C GLU A 251 -59.25 61.00 12.72
N PRO A 252 -59.97 60.36 11.78
CA PRO A 252 -59.74 58.95 11.44
C PRO A 252 -58.37 58.78 10.77
N VAL A 253 -57.53 57.94 11.38
CA VAL A 253 -56.20 57.58 10.85
C VAL A 253 -56.35 56.85 9.52
N THR A 254 -55.55 57.21 8.51
CA THR A 254 -55.65 56.57 7.19
C THR A 254 -55.20 55.10 7.25
N SER A 255 -55.76 54.26 6.38
CA SER A 255 -55.35 52.84 6.30
C SER A 255 -53.87 52.66 5.97
N LYS A 256 -53.24 53.63 5.28
CA LYS A 256 -51.81 53.63 4.98
C LYS A 256 -50.98 53.86 6.26
N ASP A 257 -51.41 54.79 7.09
CA ASP A 257 -50.73 55.11 8.36
C ASP A 257 -50.89 53.98 9.37
N ILE A 258 -52.08 53.36 9.45
CA ILE A 258 -52.32 52.17 10.29
C ILE A 258 -51.37 51.03 9.90
N LYS A 259 -51.19 50.76 8.59
CA LYS A 259 -50.24 49.74 8.11
C LYS A 259 -48.79 50.08 8.48
N SER A 260 -48.42 51.36 8.42
CA SER A 260 -47.08 51.82 8.84
C SER A 260 -46.87 51.64 10.35
N CYS A 261 -47.86 52.00 11.18
CA CYS A 261 -47.83 51.76 12.63
C CYS A 261 -47.68 50.27 12.97
N ILE A 262 -48.46 49.40 12.30
CA ILE A 262 -48.36 47.96 12.47
C ILE A 262 -46.94 47.49 12.10
N HIS A 263 -46.39 47.96 10.98
CA HIS A 263 -45.04 47.59 10.55
C HIS A 263 -43.98 47.96 11.59
N GLN A 264 -44.06 49.16 12.18
CA GLN A 264 -43.12 49.61 13.22
C GLN A 264 -43.25 48.77 14.51
N ILE A 265 -44.47 48.42 14.93
CA ILE A 265 -44.69 47.52 16.08
C ILE A 265 -44.10 46.13 15.78
N GLN A 266 -44.35 45.60 14.58
CA GLN A 266 -43.81 44.31 14.16
C GLN A 266 -42.27 44.32 14.15
N GLU A 267 -41.66 45.36 13.61
CA GLU A 267 -40.20 45.49 13.52
C GLU A 267 -39.55 45.59 14.91
N LEU A 268 -40.14 46.37 15.83
CA LEU A 268 -39.71 46.42 17.24
C LEU A 268 -39.69 45.01 17.87
N ILE A 269 -40.79 44.26 17.70
CA ILE A 269 -40.92 42.91 18.23
C ILE A 269 -39.89 42.00 17.59
N VAL A 270 -39.77 41.99 16.26
CA VAL A 270 -38.81 41.13 15.55
C VAL A 270 -37.39 41.41 16.04
N VAL A 271 -36.98 42.66 16.22
CA VAL A 271 -35.63 43.04 16.69
C VAL A 271 -35.37 42.55 18.10
N ARG A 272 -36.26 42.86 19.06
CA ARG A 272 -36.09 42.48 20.46
C ARG A 272 -36.12 40.96 20.64
N LEU A 273 -37.04 40.31 19.97
CA LEU A 273 -37.24 38.86 20.03
C LEU A 273 -36.06 38.12 19.37
N ASN A 274 -35.59 38.60 18.22
CA ASN A 274 -34.40 38.03 17.56
C ASN A 274 -33.15 38.16 18.44
N GLN A 275 -32.90 39.33 19.05
CA GLN A 275 -31.76 39.51 19.94
C GLN A 275 -31.77 38.51 21.10
N ALA A 276 -32.92 38.35 21.76
CA ALA A 276 -33.01 37.46 22.90
C ALA A 276 -32.98 35.98 22.55
N VAL A 277 -33.72 35.59 21.51
CA VAL A 277 -33.80 34.20 21.04
C VAL A 277 -32.47 33.77 20.43
N ALA A 278 -31.83 34.62 19.62
CA ALA A 278 -30.54 34.29 19.01
C ALA A 278 -29.42 34.17 20.05
N ASN A 279 -29.37 35.06 21.06
CA ASN A 279 -28.35 34.98 22.12
C ASN A 279 -28.42 33.65 22.89
N LYS A 280 -29.61 33.14 23.19
CA LYS A 280 -29.77 31.81 23.83
C LYS A 280 -29.55 30.64 22.86
N LEU A 281 -29.85 30.83 21.56
CA LEU A 281 -29.67 29.80 20.52
C LEU A 281 -28.20 29.56 20.15
N ILE A 282 -27.37 30.61 20.12
CA ILE A 282 -25.96 30.50 19.73
C ILE A 282 -25.27 29.40 20.53
N SER A 283 -25.40 29.40 21.85
CA SER A 283 -24.79 28.38 22.72
C SER A 283 -25.36 26.96 22.49
N SER A 284 -26.66 26.83 22.19
CA SER A 284 -27.29 25.53 21.92
C SER A 284 -26.87 24.94 20.57
N VAL A 285 -26.70 25.80 19.58
CA VAL A 285 -26.26 25.42 18.23
C VAL A 285 -24.77 25.08 18.22
N ASP A 286 -23.94 25.86 18.93
CA ASP A 286 -22.51 25.58 19.10
C ASP A 286 -22.30 24.26 19.84
N TYR A 287 -23.08 24.02 20.92
CA TYR A 287 -23.06 22.74 21.62
C TYR A 287 -23.47 21.56 20.71
N LEU A 288 -24.50 21.72 19.88
CA LEU A 288 -24.91 20.69 18.93
C LEU A 288 -23.79 20.39 17.93
N ARG A 289 -23.12 21.41 17.42
CA ARG A 289 -21.96 21.28 16.52
C ARG A 289 -20.83 20.53 17.20
N GLU A 290 -20.41 20.96 18.40
CA GLU A 290 -19.31 20.31 19.13
C GLU A 290 -19.65 18.87 19.53
N SER A 291 -20.88 18.61 19.97
CA SER A 291 -21.36 17.27 20.31
C SER A 291 -21.37 16.35 19.08
N PHE A 292 -21.83 16.85 17.93
CA PHE A 292 -21.82 16.14 16.66
C PHE A 292 -20.39 15.81 16.20
N VAL A 293 -19.54 16.84 16.10
CA VAL A 293 -18.14 16.69 15.65
C VAL A 293 -17.37 15.77 16.58
N GLY A 294 -17.43 15.99 17.89
CA GLY A 294 -16.69 15.18 18.87
C GLY A 294 -17.17 13.74 18.97
N THR A 295 -18.44 13.45 18.69
CA THR A 295 -18.94 12.06 18.64
C THR A 295 -18.38 11.34 17.41
N MET A 296 -18.38 12.01 16.24
CA MET A 296 -17.79 11.43 15.03
C MET A 296 -16.29 11.17 15.20
N GLU A 297 -15.54 12.12 15.75
CA GLU A 297 -14.09 11.97 15.98
C GLU A 297 -13.75 10.77 16.87
N ARG A 298 -14.52 10.53 17.93
CA ARG A 298 -14.29 9.38 18.84
C ARG A 298 -14.61 8.04 18.18
N CYS A 299 -15.71 7.95 17.40
CA CYS A 299 -16.06 6.74 16.67
C CYS A 299 -15.04 6.43 15.57
N LEU A 300 -14.55 7.45 14.88
CA LEU A 300 -13.49 7.32 13.87
C LEU A 300 -12.21 6.76 14.48
N ASN A 301 -11.75 7.33 15.60
CA ASN A 301 -10.61 6.80 16.33
C ASN A 301 -10.81 5.33 16.76
N SER A 302 -12.04 4.92 17.05
CA SER A 302 -12.37 3.52 17.36
C SER A 302 -12.27 2.60 16.12
N LEU A 303 -12.78 3.06 14.97
CA LEU A 303 -12.71 2.36 13.68
C LEU A 303 -11.26 2.26 13.15
N GLU A 304 -10.42 3.25 13.42
CA GLU A 304 -8.99 3.21 13.07
C GLU A 304 -8.21 2.24 13.96
N LYS A 305 -8.52 2.22 15.26
CA LYS A 305 -7.89 1.29 16.22
C LYS A 305 -8.24 -0.17 15.95
N SER A 306 -9.46 -0.47 15.50
CA SER A 306 -9.83 -1.84 15.10
C SER A 306 -9.17 -2.31 13.80
N ASN A 307 -8.55 -1.40 13.02
CA ASN A 307 -7.87 -1.71 11.77
C ASN A 307 -6.33 -1.87 11.90
N MET A 308 -5.76 -1.66 13.10
CA MET A 308 -4.30 -1.71 13.34
C MET A 308 -3.69 -3.12 13.38
N GLU A 309 -4.48 -4.20 13.39
CA GLU A 309 -3.95 -5.57 13.44
C GLU A 309 -3.45 -6.12 12.08
N SER A 310 -3.51 -5.35 10.98
CA SER A 310 -3.09 -5.85 9.67
C SER A 310 -2.28 -4.81 8.88
N SER A 311 -0.95 -4.89 9.02
CA SER A 311 0.04 -3.98 8.42
C SER A 311 0.10 -3.97 6.89
N VAL A 312 -0.70 -4.80 6.19
CA VAL A 312 -0.62 -5.00 4.73
C VAL A 312 -1.72 -4.26 3.95
N HIS A 313 -2.76 -3.71 4.59
CA HIS A 313 -3.89 -3.04 3.92
C HIS A 313 -3.77 -1.50 3.78
N ASN A 314 -2.54 -0.97 3.75
CA ASN A 314 -2.29 0.48 3.70
C ASN A 314 -2.96 1.21 2.50
N VAL A 315 -3.21 0.51 1.39
CA VAL A 315 -3.84 1.11 0.19
C VAL A 315 -5.35 1.33 0.38
N THR A 316 -6.06 0.36 0.98
CA THR A 316 -7.49 0.48 1.31
C THR A 316 -7.69 1.47 2.47
N SER A 317 -6.78 1.48 3.45
CA SER A 317 -6.78 2.43 4.57
C SER A 317 -6.63 3.88 4.10
N ASN A 318 -5.76 4.15 3.12
CA ASN A 318 -5.59 5.50 2.57
C ASN A 318 -6.80 5.98 1.73
N HIS A 319 -7.46 5.08 1.00
CA HIS A 319 -8.71 5.43 0.31
C HIS A 319 -9.87 5.61 1.29
N LEU A 320 -9.97 4.77 2.32
CA LEU A 320 -10.91 4.98 3.42
C LEU A 320 -10.67 6.34 4.09
N LYS A 321 -9.41 6.72 4.35
CA LYS A 321 -9.03 8.04 4.87
C LYS A 321 -9.42 9.19 3.95
N GLN A 322 -9.27 9.05 2.64
CA GLN A 322 -9.71 10.07 1.68
C GLN A 322 -11.24 10.18 1.60
N ILE A 323 -11.95 9.06 1.68
CA ILE A 323 -13.42 8.98 1.73
C ILE A 323 -13.96 9.60 3.01
N LEU A 324 -13.37 9.24 4.16
CA LEU A 324 -13.65 9.87 5.44
C LEU A 324 -13.35 11.38 5.37
N ASN A 325 -12.16 11.79 4.93
CA ASN A 325 -11.81 13.22 4.85
C ASN A 325 -12.74 14.03 3.92
N ALA A 326 -13.20 13.45 2.81
CA ALA A 326 -14.15 14.10 1.89
C ALA A 326 -15.56 14.19 2.48
N ALA A 327 -15.99 13.18 3.25
CA ALA A 327 -17.25 13.22 4.00
C ALA A 327 -17.18 14.15 5.23
N TYR A 328 -15.98 14.38 5.79
CA TYR A 328 -15.78 15.10 7.06
C TYR A 328 -15.24 16.53 6.93
N HIS A 329 -14.78 16.97 5.76
CA HIS A 329 -14.72 18.40 5.42
C HIS A 329 -16.13 18.95 5.13
N VAL A 330 -17.09 18.65 6.02
CA VAL A 330 -18.21 19.54 6.24
C VAL A 330 -17.60 20.79 6.85
N GLU A 331 -17.08 21.70 6.01
CA GLU A 331 -16.91 23.08 6.43
C GLU A 331 -18.31 23.60 6.77
N VAL A 332 -18.62 23.46 8.06
CA VAL A 332 -19.78 24.04 8.68
C VAL A 332 -19.52 25.53 8.74
N THR A 333 -19.90 26.25 7.69
CA THR A 333 -19.99 27.72 7.62
C THR A 333 -21.03 28.29 8.60
N PHE A 334 -20.94 27.91 9.88
CA PHE A 334 -21.53 28.64 11.02
C PHE A 334 -20.46 29.48 11.76
N HIS A 335 -19.28 29.70 11.17
CA HIS A 335 -18.16 30.46 11.75
C HIS A 335 -18.43 31.95 12.00
N SER A 336 -19.69 32.37 12.04
CA SER A 336 -20.08 33.73 12.40
C SER A 336 -21.48 33.66 12.99
N GLY A 337 -21.68 34.16 14.21
CA GLY A 337 -23.02 34.33 14.81
C GLY A 337 -24.02 35.09 13.92
N SER A 338 -23.57 35.68 12.82
CA SER A 338 -24.37 36.32 11.77
C SER A 338 -25.27 35.36 10.98
N SER A 339 -24.91 34.08 10.78
CA SER A 339 -25.73 33.17 9.94
C SER A 339 -26.97 32.65 10.68
N VAL A 340 -26.84 32.31 11.97
CA VAL A 340 -27.95 31.89 12.83
C VAL A 340 -28.88 33.08 13.12
N THR A 341 -28.34 34.23 13.49
CA THR A 341 -29.13 35.46 13.74
C THR A 341 -29.90 35.89 12.50
N ARG A 342 -29.28 35.85 11.31
CA ARG A 342 -29.96 36.17 10.05
C ARG A 342 -31.06 35.15 9.71
N LEU A 343 -30.84 33.86 9.95
CA LEU A 343 -31.86 32.83 9.74
C LEU A 343 -33.06 33.03 10.67
N VAL A 344 -32.81 33.25 11.97
CA VAL A 344 -33.84 33.49 12.99
C VAL A 344 -34.64 34.75 12.65
N TRP A 345 -33.94 35.84 12.32
CA TRP A 345 -34.53 37.10 11.88
C TRP A 345 -35.50 36.93 10.70
N GLU A 346 -35.05 36.29 9.61
CA GLU A 346 -35.88 36.08 8.42
C GLU A 346 -37.14 35.25 8.72
N GLN A 347 -37.03 34.25 9.60
CA GLN A 347 -38.18 33.42 9.97
C GLN A 347 -39.18 34.16 10.86
N ILE A 348 -38.72 34.92 11.86
CA ILE A 348 -39.58 35.76 12.70
C ILE A 348 -40.32 36.79 11.82
N LYS A 349 -39.61 37.44 10.90
CA LYS A 349 -40.15 38.41 9.95
C LYS A 349 -41.23 37.80 9.05
N GLN A 350 -40.98 36.64 8.45
CA GLN A 350 -41.95 35.96 7.57
C GLN A 350 -43.24 35.52 8.29
N ILE A 351 -43.16 35.21 9.59
CA ILE A 351 -44.31 34.75 10.38
C ILE A 351 -45.18 35.95 10.78
N ILE A 352 -44.55 37.02 11.28
CA ILE A 352 -45.25 38.22 11.76
C ILE A 352 -45.90 39.00 10.60
N GLN A 353 -45.30 39.01 9.40
CA GLN A 353 -45.86 39.68 8.23
C GLN A 353 -47.17 39.08 7.70
N ARG A 354 -47.60 37.90 8.16
CA ARG A 354 -48.80 37.21 7.67
C ARG A 354 -50.08 37.56 8.44
N ILE A 355 -50.01 38.46 9.41
CA ILE A 355 -51.15 38.78 10.26
C ILE A 355 -52.08 39.78 9.56
N THR A 356 -53.36 39.42 9.47
CA THR A 356 -54.42 40.28 8.95
C THR A 356 -55.04 41.07 10.10
N PHE A 357 -54.89 42.39 10.09
CA PHE A 357 -55.34 43.25 11.19
C PHE A 357 -56.61 44.04 10.86
N VAL A 358 -57.39 44.29 11.92
CA VAL A 358 -58.59 45.12 11.89
C VAL A 358 -58.19 46.59 12.08
N ASN A 359 -58.73 47.49 11.24
CA ASN A 359 -58.46 48.93 11.36
C ASN A 359 -59.09 49.46 12.67
N PRO A 360 -58.30 50.01 13.62
CA PRO A 360 -58.88 50.58 14.82
C PRO A 360 -59.48 51.97 14.56
N PRO A 361 -60.45 52.41 15.38
CA PRO A 361 -60.96 53.77 15.36
C PRO A 361 -59.96 54.82 15.90
N ALA A 362 -59.02 54.43 16.77
CA ALA A 362 -57.95 55.29 17.28
C ALA A 362 -56.71 54.47 17.66
N ILE A 363 -55.51 55.05 17.55
CA ILE A 363 -54.25 54.41 17.96
C ILE A 363 -54.06 54.58 19.48
N THR A 364 -54.64 53.67 20.26
CA THR A 364 -54.50 53.64 21.71
C THR A 364 -53.34 52.74 22.16
N PRO A 365 -52.79 52.92 23.38
CA PRO A 365 -51.79 52.01 23.93
C PRO A 365 -52.30 50.56 24.03
N GLU A 366 -53.59 50.36 24.33
CA GLU A 366 -54.24 49.04 24.32
C GLU A 366 -54.27 48.41 22.93
N TRP A 367 -54.54 49.20 21.89
CA TRP A 367 -54.47 48.71 20.51
C TRP A 367 -53.05 48.25 20.16
N LYS A 368 -52.01 49.02 20.55
CA LYS A 368 -50.61 48.62 20.32
C LYS A 368 -50.26 47.32 21.06
N ARG A 369 -50.74 47.14 22.31
CA ARG A 369 -50.59 45.87 23.04
C ARG A 369 -51.24 44.71 22.30
N ASN A 370 -52.47 44.88 21.79
CA ASN A 370 -53.16 43.82 21.07
C ASN A 370 -52.44 43.44 19.77
N VAL A 371 -51.96 44.42 18.99
CA VAL A 371 -51.15 44.15 17.78
C VAL A 371 -49.86 43.40 18.14
N ALA A 372 -49.22 43.77 19.24
CA ALA A 372 -48.01 43.08 19.71
C ALA A 372 -48.30 41.67 20.22
N GLN A 373 -49.43 41.47 20.90
CA GLN A 373 -49.84 40.15 21.37
C GLN A 373 -50.15 39.20 20.22
N ASP A 374 -50.90 39.66 19.21
CA ASP A 374 -51.17 38.90 18.00
C ASP A 374 -49.86 38.54 17.27
N ALA A 375 -48.88 39.46 17.23
CA ALA A 375 -47.56 39.20 16.67
C ALA A 375 -46.79 38.12 17.43
N ILE A 376 -46.80 38.14 18.76
CA ILE A 376 -46.14 37.13 19.61
C ILE A 376 -46.84 35.77 19.46
N GLU A 377 -48.17 35.73 19.48
CA GLU A 377 -48.96 34.49 19.37
C GLU A 377 -48.89 33.86 17.97
N SER A 378 -48.67 34.67 16.94
CA SER A 378 -48.41 34.16 15.58
C SER A 378 -47.09 33.39 15.47
N LEU A 379 -46.14 33.65 16.38
CA LEU A 379 -44.82 33.05 16.35
C LEU A 379 -44.86 31.58 16.79
N SER A 380 -44.47 30.69 15.88
CA SER A 380 -44.37 29.27 16.20
C SER A 380 -42.95 28.88 16.58
N ALA A 381 -42.71 28.63 17.87
CA ALA A 381 -41.45 28.06 18.37
C ALA A 381 -41.10 26.74 17.68
N ALA A 382 -42.12 25.91 17.37
CA ALA A 382 -41.94 24.66 16.64
C ALA A 382 -41.43 24.86 15.21
N LYS A 383 -41.91 25.89 14.49
CA LYS A 383 -41.41 26.19 13.14
C LYS A 383 -39.95 26.69 13.18
N LEU A 384 -39.62 27.54 14.16
CA LEU A 384 -38.27 28.08 14.30
C LEU A 384 -37.25 26.98 14.65
N ALA A 385 -37.55 26.15 15.66
CA ALA A 385 -36.72 25.01 16.04
C ALA A 385 -36.56 24.01 14.89
N LYS A 386 -37.66 23.69 14.19
CA LYS A 386 -37.64 22.79 13.03
C LYS A 386 -36.78 23.33 11.89
N SER A 387 -36.80 24.64 11.61
CA SER A 387 -35.98 25.26 10.58
C SER A 387 -34.48 25.08 10.87
N ILE A 388 -34.05 25.38 12.10
CA ILE A 388 -32.65 25.28 12.53
C ILE A 388 -32.18 23.82 12.48
N CYS A 389 -32.93 22.89 13.10
CA CYS A 389 -32.59 21.48 13.06
C CYS A 389 -32.67 20.86 11.67
N SER A 390 -33.56 21.36 10.79
CA SER A 390 -33.61 20.87 9.41
C SER A 390 -32.30 21.11 8.68
N GLN A 391 -31.62 22.23 8.90
CA GLN A 391 -30.33 22.48 8.25
C GLN A 391 -29.25 21.49 8.71
N PHE A 392 -29.21 21.17 10.01
CA PHE A 392 -28.31 20.14 10.54
C PHE A 392 -28.61 18.77 9.93
N ARG A 393 -29.89 18.39 9.89
CA ARG A 393 -30.33 17.11 9.30
C ARG A 393 -30.02 17.02 7.81
N THR A 394 -30.24 18.09 7.05
CA THR A 394 -29.90 18.13 5.62
C THR A 394 -28.40 17.95 5.39
N ARG A 395 -27.54 18.58 6.21
CA ARG A 395 -26.09 18.37 6.12
C ARG A 395 -25.69 16.95 6.51
N LEU A 396 -26.29 16.39 7.56
CA LEU A 396 -26.06 15.01 7.98
C LEU A 396 -26.46 14.00 6.90
N ASN A 397 -27.63 14.19 6.26
CA ASN A 397 -28.06 13.39 5.12
C ASN A 397 -27.09 13.50 3.94
N SER A 398 -26.69 14.72 3.59
CA SER A 398 -25.73 14.93 2.50
C SER A 398 -24.38 14.24 2.77
N SER A 399 -23.93 14.21 4.03
CA SER A 399 -22.72 13.50 4.44
C SER A 399 -22.88 11.99 4.32
N HIS A 400 -24.02 11.44 4.75
CA HIS A 400 -24.35 10.03 4.62
C HIS A 400 -24.41 9.59 3.15
N ASP A 401 -25.08 10.37 2.31
CA ASP A 401 -25.19 10.12 0.87
C ASP A 401 -23.81 10.14 0.19
N ALA A 402 -22.96 11.12 0.54
CA ALA A 402 -21.60 11.22 0.01
C ALA A 402 -20.72 10.03 0.44
N PHE A 403 -20.85 9.58 1.69
CA PHE A 403 -20.16 8.39 2.18
C PHE A 403 -20.63 7.13 1.44
N ALA A 404 -21.95 6.94 1.32
CA ALA A 404 -22.53 5.80 0.62
C ALA A 404 -22.11 5.76 -0.86
N ALA A 405 -22.07 6.91 -1.54
CA ALA A 405 -21.59 7.02 -2.92
C ALA A 405 -20.11 6.65 -3.05
N SER A 406 -19.28 7.13 -2.12
CA SER A 406 -17.84 6.84 -2.09
C SER A 406 -17.57 5.35 -1.83
N LEU A 407 -18.33 4.73 -0.92
CA LEU A 407 -18.24 3.30 -0.65
C LEU A 407 -18.66 2.46 -1.86
N ARG A 408 -19.71 2.86 -2.58
CA ARG A 408 -20.12 2.23 -3.84
C ARG A 408 -19.04 2.31 -4.91
N GLN A 409 -18.38 3.47 -5.08
CA GLN A 409 -17.26 3.59 -6.02
C GLN A 409 -16.10 2.65 -5.67
N LEU A 410 -15.83 2.46 -4.38
CA LEU A 410 -14.81 1.54 -3.92
C LEU A 410 -15.20 0.08 -4.20
N GLU A 411 -16.47 -0.28 -4.00
CA GLU A 411 -17.03 -1.59 -4.36
C GLU A 411 -16.99 -1.84 -5.86
N GLU A 412 -17.43 -0.89 -6.68
CA GLU A 412 -17.39 -0.98 -8.15
C GLU A 412 -15.95 -1.09 -8.66
N GLY A 413 -15.01 -0.31 -8.11
CA GLY A 413 -13.60 -0.41 -8.43
C GLY A 413 -12.99 -1.76 -8.01
N HIS A 414 -13.41 -2.30 -6.87
CA HIS A 414 -12.99 -3.61 -6.38
C HIS A 414 -13.54 -4.74 -7.25
N THR A 415 -14.85 -4.75 -7.51
CA THR A 415 -15.54 -5.74 -8.35
C THR A 415 -15.06 -5.67 -9.80
N GLY A 416 -14.93 -4.48 -10.39
CA GLY A 416 -14.42 -4.33 -11.75
C GLY A 416 -12.96 -4.76 -11.91
N ARG A 417 -12.12 -4.62 -10.87
CA ARG A 417 -10.77 -5.21 -10.84
C ARG A 417 -10.83 -6.73 -10.76
N LEU A 418 -11.73 -7.29 -9.96
CA LEU A 418 -11.95 -8.73 -9.87
C LEU A 418 -12.45 -9.31 -11.19
N GLU A 419 -13.46 -8.71 -11.82
CA GLU A 419 -14.03 -9.13 -13.11
C GLU A 419 -12.99 -9.11 -14.24
N ARG A 420 -12.17 -8.05 -14.34
CA ARG A 420 -11.03 -8.04 -15.30
C ARG A 420 -10.03 -9.14 -15.03
N THR A 421 -9.87 -9.54 -13.77
CA THR A 421 -9.06 -10.68 -13.40
C THR A 421 -9.81 -11.98 -13.76
N GLU A 422 -11.15 -12.02 -13.65
CA GLU A 422 -12.06 -13.14 -13.97
C GLU A 422 -12.21 -13.45 -15.45
N ASP A 423 -12.16 -12.44 -16.31
CA ASP A 423 -12.08 -12.64 -17.76
C ASP A 423 -10.76 -13.32 -18.17
N LEU A 424 -9.68 -13.14 -17.41
CA LEU A 424 -8.47 -13.96 -17.52
C LEU A 424 -8.69 -15.39 -16.97
N TRP A 425 -9.54 -15.55 -15.95
CA TRP A 425 -9.91 -16.84 -15.34
C TRP A 425 -10.87 -17.69 -16.20
N LEU A 426 -11.62 -17.13 -17.16
CA LEU A 426 -12.42 -17.90 -18.13
C LEU A 426 -11.56 -18.76 -19.09
N ARG A 427 -10.24 -18.55 -19.10
CA ARG A 427 -9.25 -19.45 -19.70
C ARG A 427 -8.73 -20.49 -18.70
N LYS A 428 -9.48 -20.86 -17.65
CA LYS A 428 -9.02 -21.81 -16.63
C LYS A 428 -8.63 -23.16 -17.27
N PRO A 429 -7.45 -23.70 -16.97
CA PRO A 429 -7.07 -25.04 -17.39
C PRO A 429 -8.07 -26.07 -16.85
N LYS A 430 -8.45 -27.06 -17.67
CA LYS A 430 -9.28 -28.17 -17.21
C LYS A 430 -8.49 -28.99 -16.19
N LEU A 431 -9.04 -29.16 -14.99
CA LEU A 431 -8.50 -30.07 -13.98
C LEU A 431 -8.79 -31.50 -14.42
N GLY A 432 -7.73 -32.26 -14.64
CA GLY A 432 -7.77 -33.71 -14.81
C GLY A 432 -7.61 -34.44 -13.47
N ARG A 433 -7.13 -35.68 -13.54
CA ARG A 433 -6.87 -36.48 -12.33
C ARG A 433 -5.81 -35.84 -11.44
N GLU A 434 -5.89 -36.07 -10.15
CA GLU A 434 -4.84 -35.72 -9.21
C GLU A 434 -3.52 -36.47 -9.52
N LEU A 435 -2.41 -35.77 -9.41
CA LEU A 435 -1.06 -36.29 -9.57
C LEU A 435 -0.31 -36.41 -8.24
N GLY A 436 -0.63 -35.56 -7.25
CA GLY A 436 -0.03 -35.62 -5.92
C GLY A 436 -0.48 -34.48 -5.01
N ARG A 437 -0.22 -34.63 -3.70
CA ARG A 437 -0.56 -33.63 -2.68
C ARG A 437 0.66 -33.24 -1.86
N GLY A 438 0.73 -31.97 -1.47
CA GLY A 438 1.70 -31.47 -0.51
C GLY A 438 1.12 -30.35 0.35
N GLN A 439 1.91 -29.87 1.31
CA GLN A 439 1.53 -28.83 2.29
C GLN A 439 0.98 -27.52 1.67
N TYR A 440 1.34 -27.23 0.42
CA TYR A 440 0.90 -26.03 -0.32
C TYR A 440 -0.12 -26.36 -1.42
N GLY A 441 -0.91 -27.41 -1.23
CA GLY A 441 -2.05 -27.78 -2.07
C GLY A 441 -1.85 -28.99 -2.98
N VAL A 442 -2.84 -29.19 -3.87
CA VAL A 442 -2.99 -30.41 -4.68
C VAL A 442 -2.53 -30.15 -6.11
N VAL A 443 -1.77 -31.08 -6.68
CA VAL A 443 -1.35 -31.05 -8.08
C VAL A 443 -2.27 -31.94 -8.90
N TYR A 444 -2.88 -31.39 -9.94
CA TYR A 444 -3.73 -32.08 -10.91
C TYR A 444 -3.03 -32.16 -12.26
N LEU A 445 -3.39 -33.17 -13.04
CA LEU A 445 -3.06 -33.27 -14.46
C LEU A 445 -3.84 -32.19 -15.20
N CYS A 446 -3.21 -31.56 -16.19
CA CYS A 446 -3.90 -30.72 -17.16
C CYS A 446 -3.50 -31.15 -18.58
N GLU A 447 -4.49 -31.45 -19.42
CA GLU A 447 -4.26 -31.97 -20.77
C GLU A 447 -3.79 -30.93 -21.78
N SER A 448 -4.00 -29.64 -21.55
CA SER A 448 -3.36 -28.57 -22.33
C SER A 448 -3.80 -27.24 -21.76
N TRP A 449 -2.89 -26.27 -21.78
CA TRP A 449 -3.23 -24.91 -21.41
C TRP A 449 -2.32 -23.92 -22.12
N GLY A 450 -2.92 -22.90 -22.76
CA GLY A 450 -2.17 -21.86 -23.46
C GLY A 450 -1.20 -22.38 -24.53
N GLY A 451 -1.55 -23.46 -25.23
CA GLY A 451 -0.71 -24.09 -26.26
C GLY A 451 0.44 -24.96 -25.73
N ARG A 452 0.49 -25.23 -24.41
CA ARG A 452 1.50 -26.11 -23.78
C ARG A 452 0.87 -27.44 -23.36
N TYR A 453 1.59 -28.54 -23.61
CA TYR A 453 1.24 -29.92 -23.24
C TYR A 453 2.50 -30.79 -23.18
N PRO A 454 2.63 -31.74 -22.21
CA PRO A 454 1.77 -31.94 -21.04
C PRO A 454 2.00 -30.91 -19.94
N CYS A 455 0.94 -30.59 -19.17
CA CYS A 455 1.02 -29.67 -18.04
C CYS A 455 0.38 -30.23 -16.76
N ALA A 456 0.79 -29.67 -15.62
CA ALA A 456 0.24 -29.97 -14.31
C ALA A 456 -0.22 -28.66 -13.66
N LEU A 457 -1.37 -28.69 -13.00
CA LEU A 457 -1.96 -27.56 -12.31
C LEU A 457 -1.80 -27.76 -10.80
N LYS A 458 -1.09 -26.88 -10.11
CA LYS A 458 -1.04 -26.88 -8.64
C LYS A 458 -2.09 -25.92 -8.09
N SER A 459 -3.07 -26.45 -7.37
CA SER A 459 -4.00 -25.63 -6.59
C SER A 459 -3.25 -25.02 -5.41
N VAL A 460 -3.30 -23.69 -5.29
CA VAL A 460 -2.72 -22.95 -4.15
C VAL A 460 -3.80 -22.60 -3.12
N VAL A 461 -5.09 -22.74 -3.50
CA VAL A 461 -6.24 -22.53 -2.62
C VAL A 461 -6.82 -23.91 -2.26
N PRO A 462 -7.01 -24.22 -0.96
CA PRO A 462 -7.66 -25.46 -0.55
C PRO A 462 -9.08 -25.55 -1.14
N PRO A 463 -9.50 -26.72 -1.63
CA PRO A 463 -10.79 -26.86 -2.34
C PRO A 463 -12.01 -26.80 -1.42
N ASP A 464 -11.83 -26.89 -0.10
CA ASP A 464 -12.93 -26.89 0.88
C ASP A 464 -12.50 -26.33 2.25
N ASP A 465 -13.50 -26.02 3.07
CA ASP A 465 -13.36 -25.44 4.42
C ASP A 465 -12.68 -26.39 5.42
N LYS A 466 -12.63 -27.70 5.13
CA LYS A 466 -11.99 -28.67 6.01
C LYS A 466 -10.47 -28.57 5.89
N HIS A 467 -9.96 -28.54 4.67
CA HIS A 467 -8.53 -28.33 4.39
C HIS A 467 -8.06 -26.91 4.78
N TRP A 468 -9.00 -25.95 4.81
CA TRP A 468 -8.76 -24.61 5.32
C TRP A 468 -8.45 -24.58 6.82
N ASN A 469 -9.20 -25.32 7.64
CA ASN A 469 -9.02 -25.35 9.10
C ASN A 469 -7.71 -26.03 9.54
N ASP A 470 -7.28 -27.08 8.83
CA ASP A 470 -6.05 -27.80 9.14
C ASP A 470 -4.79 -26.92 8.91
N LEU A 471 -4.75 -26.13 7.83
CA LEU A 471 -3.68 -25.16 7.55
C LEU A 471 -3.63 -24.05 8.61
N ALA A 472 -4.80 -23.56 9.06
CA ALA A 472 -4.89 -22.51 10.06
C ALA A 472 -4.40 -22.97 11.45
N LEU A 473 -4.64 -24.23 11.80
CA LEU A 473 -4.15 -24.83 13.05
C LEU A 473 -2.62 -24.95 13.07
N GLU A 474 -1.96 -25.29 11.97
CA GLU A 474 -0.49 -25.40 11.89
C GLU A 474 0.24 -24.06 12.15
N PHE A 475 -0.31 -22.93 11.69
CA PHE A 475 0.23 -21.59 11.97
C PHE A 475 0.03 -21.12 13.42
N HIS A 476 -0.88 -21.74 14.16
CA HIS A 476 -1.06 -21.46 15.59
C HIS A 476 -0.09 -22.22 16.50
N TYR A 477 0.54 -23.28 15.98
CA TYR A 477 1.45 -24.15 16.74
C TYR A 477 2.91 -24.12 16.25
N THR A 478 3.27 -23.23 15.32
CA THR A 478 4.66 -22.93 14.92
C THR A 478 5.06 -21.56 15.45
#